data_AF-A0AAN8VFB7-F1
#
_entry.id   AF-A0AAN8VFB7-F1
#
_cell.length_a   1.000
_cell.length_b   1.000
_cell.length_c   1.000
_cell.angle_alpha   90.00
_cell.angle_beta   90.00
_cell.angle_gamma   90.00
#
_symmetry.space_group_name_H-M   'P 1'
#
loop_
_entity.id
_entity.type
_entity.pdbx_description
1 polymer ?
#
loop_
_entity_poly.entity_id
_entity_poly.type
_entity_poly.pdbx_seq_one_letter_code
_entity_poly.pdbx_strand_id
1 'polypeptide(L)'
;MLDAVLDVGGVYDPSRDRYDHHQKGFDEAFGHGFVTKLSSAGLIYKELTLEETHPDVHRLYIAIYKSFMEAIDAIDNGINQFDTDQPPRDDDADPSGEIMVLKRLRPWKLHLFELEEELKINPSIKYVLYQDDRSKHWRVQGVAVSPDRFEKQEASSISMAGLRDDELSKESGIPGCVFVHMSGFIGGNQTYDGALAMARAGLNAIVKFKTTQVGSTHRDMPY
;
A
#
# COMPACT_ATOMS: atom_id res chain seq x y z
N MET A 1 -4.60 -41.21 -13.27
CA MET A 1 -4.48 -39.74 -13.37
C MET A 1 -5.58 -39.21 -12.47
N LEU A 2 -5.22 -38.65 -11.32
CA LEU A 2 -6.18 -37.96 -10.46
C LEU A 2 -6.08 -36.50 -10.83
N ASP A 3 -7.04 -36.03 -11.61
CA ASP A 3 -7.12 -34.63 -12.00
C ASP A 3 -7.92 -33.90 -10.92
N ALA A 4 -7.31 -32.91 -10.28
CA ALA A 4 -8.02 -31.95 -9.44
C ALA A 4 -8.94 -31.12 -10.34
N VAL A 5 -10.15 -30.81 -9.87
CA VAL A 5 -11.08 -29.95 -10.58
C VAL A 5 -11.35 -28.73 -9.71
N LEU A 6 -10.98 -27.59 -10.26
CA LEU A 6 -11.06 -26.29 -9.60
C LEU A 6 -12.08 -25.44 -10.36
N ASP A 7 -12.91 -24.71 -9.62
CA ASP A 7 -13.78 -23.67 -10.17
C ASP A 7 -14.91 -24.10 -11.11
N VAL A 8 -15.00 -25.41 -11.38
CA VAL A 8 -16.02 -26.00 -12.24
C VAL A 8 -16.52 -27.33 -11.69
N GLY A 9 -17.72 -27.72 -12.09
CA GLY A 9 -18.33 -29.01 -11.74
C GLY A 9 -19.38 -28.93 -10.62
N GLY A 10 -19.55 -27.78 -9.98
CA GLY A 10 -20.58 -27.48 -9.00
C GLY A 10 -20.48 -28.31 -7.73
N VAL A 11 -19.26 -28.68 -7.30
CA VAL A 11 -19.01 -29.56 -6.16
C VAL A 11 -17.76 -29.13 -5.38
N TYR A 12 -17.89 -29.11 -4.05
CA TYR A 12 -16.79 -29.02 -3.09
C TYR A 12 -16.70 -30.36 -2.36
N ASP A 13 -15.64 -31.09 -2.64
CA ASP A 13 -15.33 -32.39 -2.06
C ASP A 13 -13.79 -32.52 -1.99
N PRO A 14 -13.18 -32.10 -0.87
CA PRO A 14 -11.74 -32.20 -0.64
C PRO A 14 -11.21 -33.64 -0.78
N SER A 15 -12.02 -34.65 -0.44
CA SER A 15 -11.60 -36.05 -0.52
C SER A 15 -11.42 -36.54 -1.96
N ARG A 16 -11.93 -35.77 -2.93
CA ARG A 16 -11.85 -36.04 -4.37
C ARG A 16 -11.18 -34.90 -5.12
N ASP A 17 -10.48 -34.00 -4.44
CA ASP A 17 -9.84 -32.83 -5.03
C ASP A 17 -10.80 -32.01 -5.91
N ARG A 18 -12.00 -31.73 -5.40
CA ARG A 18 -13.02 -30.90 -6.05
C ARG A 18 -13.22 -29.63 -5.25
N TYR A 19 -12.95 -28.49 -5.87
CA TYR A 19 -12.98 -27.19 -5.23
C TYR A 19 -13.68 -26.19 -6.15
N ASP A 20 -15.00 -26.29 -6.25
CA ASP A 20 -15.82 -25.32 -6.99
C ASP A 20 -16.77 -24.60 -6.02
N HIS A 21 -16.68 -23.27 -5.97
CA HIS A 21 -17.53 -22.43 -5.13
C HIS A 21 -18.88 -22.01 -5.79
N HIS A 22 -19.11 -22.33 -7.06
CA HIS A 22 -20.32 -22.00 -7.85
C HIS A 22 -21.54 -22.89 -7.52
N GLN A 23 -21.51 -23.58 -6.39
CA GLN A 23 -22.63 -24.38 -5.92
C GLN A 23 -23.82 -23.50 -5.50
N LYS A 24 -25.03 -23.98 -5.78
CA LYS A 24 -26.26 -23.30 -5.36
C LYS A 24 -26.36 -23.27 -3.84
N GLY A 25 -26.46 -22.07 -3.26
CA GLY A 25 -26.59 -21.87 -1.80
C GLY A 25 -25.28 -22.03 -1.03
N PHE A 26 -24.14 -21.98 -1.73
CA PHE A 26 -22.83 -22.01 -1.09
C PHE A 26 -22.49 -20.64 -0.51
N ASP A 27 -22.34 -20.57 0.80
CA ASP A 27 -22.04 -19.35 1.56
C ASP A 27 -20.88 -19.60 2.56
N GLU A 28 -20.01 -20.56 2.24
CA GLU A 28 -18.92 -20.93 3.12
C GLU A 28 -17.87 -19.81 3.19
N ALA A 29 -17.47 -19.47 4.42
CA ALA A 29 -16.39 -18.55 4.72
C ALA A 29 -15.24 -19.30 5.40
N PHE A 30 -14.08 -18.64 5.48
CA PHE A 30 -12.89 -19.20 6.13
C PHE A 30 -13.06 -19.53 7.62
N GLY A 31 -14.04 -18.91 8.28
CA GLY A 31 -14.19 -18.96 9.74
C GLY A 31 -13.43 -17.82 10.40
N HIS A 32 -13.06 -17.96 11.68
CA HIS A 32 -12.24 -16.97 12.41
C HIS A 32 -12.74 -15.51 12.39
N GLY A 33 -14.03 -15.28 12.14
CA GLY A 33 -14.65 -13.95 12.06
C GLY A 33 -14.67 -13.33 10.67
N PHE A 34 -14.14 -14.01 9.64
CA PHE A 34 -14.29 -13.60 8.24
C PHE A 34 -15.68 -13.97 7.72
N VAL A 35 -16.24 -13.10 6.88
CA VAL A 35 -17.58 -13.26 6.28
C VAL A 35 -17.53 -13.31 4.76
N THR A 36 -16.36 -13.07 4.17
CA THR A 36 -16.14 -13.16 2.73
C THR A 36 -16.30 -14.62 2.30
N LYS A 37 -17.15 -14.84 1.29
CA LYS A 37 -17.38 -16.16 0.71
C LYS A 37 -16.09 -16.68 0.06
N LEU A 38 -15.79 -17.96 0.24
CA LEU A 38 -14.58 -18.57 -0.33
C LEU A 38 -14.69 -18.74 -1.86
N SER A 39 -13.58 -18.49 -2.54
CA SER A 39 -13.31 -18.96 -3.92
C SER A 39 -12.78 -20.39 -3.89
N SER A 40 -12.57 -20.95 -5.08
CA SER A 40 -11.81 -22.20 -5.26
C SER A 40 -10.42 -22.13 -4.59
N ALA A 41 -9.73 -20.98 -4.65
CA ALA A 41 -8.44 -20.79 -4.00
C ALA A 41 -8.54 -20.74 -2.47
N GLY A 42 -9.57 -20.06 -1.94
CA GLY A 42 -9.85 -20.02 -0.51
C GLY A 42 -10.23 -21.38 0.07
N LEU A 43 -10.97 -22.19 -0.69
CA LEU A 43 -11.30 -23.57 -0.32
C LEU A 43 -10.05 -24.45 -0.22
N ILE A 44 -9.16 -24.38 -1.20
CA ILE A 44 -7.89 -25.10 -1.15
C ILE A 44 -7.06 -24.61 0.05
N TYR A 45 -6.98 -23.29 0.26
CA TYR A 45 -6.22 -22.73 1.38
C TYR A 45 -6.76 -23.17 2.74
N LYS A 46 -8.07 -23.32 2.87
CA LYS A 46 -8.74 -23.85 4.06
C LYS A 46 -8.37 -25.32 4.32
N GLU A 47 -8.25 -26.11 3.26
CA GLU A 47 -7.84 -27.52 3.33
C GLU A 47 -6.33 -27.73 3.49
N LEU A 48 -5.51 -26.67 3.39
CA LEU A 48 -4.10 -26.74 3.78
C LEU A 48 -4.03 -26.99 5.29
N THR A 49 -4.08 -28.27 5.66
CA THR A 49 -3.93 -28.72 7.04
C THR A 49 -2.59 -28.22 7.56
N LEU A 50 -2.65 -27.33 8.56
CA LEU A 50 -1.50 -27.09 9.42
C LEU A 50 -1.37 -28.31 10.33
N GLU A 51 -0.52 -29.26 9.96
CA GLU A 51 -0.13 -30.36 10.87
C GLU A 51 0.57 -29.82 12.14
N GLU A 52 1.00 -28.56 12.12
CA GLU A 52 1.76 -27.92 13.18
C GLU A 52 0.88 -27.14 14.16
N THR A 53 0.84 -27.59 15.41
CA THR A 53 0.06 -26.97 16.49
C THR A 53 0.72 -25.75 17.13
N HIS A 54 1.77 -25.20 16.51
CA HIS A 54 2.51 -24.07 17.09
C HIS A 54 1.66 -22.78 16.98
N PRO A 55 1.46 -22.04 18.09
CA PRO A 55 0.57 -20.88 18.10
C PRO A 55 0.97 -19.79 17.09
N ASP A 56 2.27 -19.64 16.81
CA ASP A 56 2.74 -18.65 15.82
C ASP A 56 2.47 -19.06 14.37
N VAL A 57 2.45 -20.36 14.08
CA VAL A 57 2.09 -20.88 12.74
C VAL A 57 0.61 -20.62 12.49
N HIS A 58 -0.24 -20.90 13.49
CA HIS A 58 -1.66 -20.57 13.41
C HIS A 58 -1.92 -19.06 13.25
N ARG A 59 -1.16 -18.22 13.98
CA ARG A 59 -1.23 -16.75 13.80
C ARG A 59 -0.85 -16.32 12.40
N LEU A 60 0.22 -16.89 11.84
CA LEU A 60 0.66 -16.57 10.48
C LEU A 60 -0.35 -17.03 9.43
N TYR A 61 -0.94 -18.22 9.58
CA TYR A 61 -2.00 -18.71 8.69
C TYR A 61 -3.20 -17.78 8.63
N ILE A 62 -3.71 -17.35 9.79
CA ILE A 62 -4.79 -16.35 9.85
C ILE A 62 -4.35 -15.01 9.24
N ALA A 63 -3.12 -14.57 9.52
CA ALA A 63 -2.60 -13.31 9.01
C ALA A 63 -2.43 -13.32 7.48
N ILE A 64 -1.96 -14.42 6.91
CA ILE A 64 -1.82 -14.61 5.46
C ILE A 64 -3.21 -14.57 4.83
N TYR A 65 -4.18 -15.30 5.37
CA TYR A 65 -5.54 -15.27 4.84
C TYR A 65 -6.09 -13.84 4.81
N LYS A 66 -6.01 -13.13 5.95
CA LYS A 66 -6.46 -11.74 6.08
C LYS A 66 -5.78 -10.77 5.11
N SER A 67 -4.48 -10.94 4.90
CA SER A 67 -3.67 -9.97 4.14
C SER A 67 -3.68 -10.22 2.64
N PHE A 68 -4.04 -11.42 2.20
CA PHE A 68 -3.89 -11.87 0.83
C PHE A 68 -5.09 -12.68 0.32
N MET A 69 -5.37 -13.85 0.90
CA MET A 69 -6.39 -14.76 0.36
C MET A 69 -7.79 -14.17 0.34
N GLU A 70 -8.18 -13.42 1.38
CA GLU A 70 -9.52 -12.81 1.45
C GLU A 70 -9.79 -11.87 0.26
N ALA A 71 -8.77 -11.20 -0.27
CA ALA A 71 -8.93 -10.35 -1.46
C ALA A 71 -9.17 -11.17 -2.73
N ILE A 72 -8.52 -12.33 -2.86
CA ILE A 72 -8.73 -13.26 -3.98
C ILE A 72 -10.15 -13.81 -3.92
N ASP A 73 -10.57 -14.26 -2.73
CA ASP A 73 -11.93 -14.75 -2.48
C ASP A 73 -13.00 -13.71 -2.83
N ALA A 74 -12.78 -12.45 -2.42
CA ALA A 74 -13.68 -11.36 -2.74
C ALA A 74 -13.79 -11.12 -4.26
N ILE A 75 -12.66 -11.02 -4.97
CA ILE A 75 -12.61 -10.75 -6.41
C ILE A 75 -13.35 -11.84 -7.19
N ASP A 76 -13.07 -13.10 -6.87
CA ASP A 76 -13.66 -14.26 -7.54
C ASP A 76 -15.19 -14.34 -7.31
N ASN A 77 -15.65 -13.97 -6.11
CA ASN A 77 -17.08 -13.86 -5.81
C ASN A 77 -17.72 -12.54 -6.30
N GLY A 78 -17.05 -11.79 -7.18
CA GLY A 78 -17.58 -10.56 -7.78
C GLY A 78 -17.67 -9.37 -6.81
N ILE A 79 -17.02 -9.45 -5.65
CA ILE A 79 -16.86 -8.33 -4.73
C ILE A 79 -15.63 -7.55 -5.17
N ASN A 80 -15.87 -6.58 -6.05
CA ASN A 80 -14.81 -5.68 -6.49
C ASN A 80 -14.26 -4.89 -5.30
N GLN A 81 -12.94 -4.95 -5.13
CA GLN A 81 -12.22 -4.18 -4.11
C GLN A 81 -12.28 -2.65 -4.38
N PHE A 82 -12.55 -2.28 -5.62
CA PHE A 82 -12.65 -0.90 -6.09
C PHE A 82 -13.88 -0.77 -6.98
N ASP A 83 -14.66 0.29 -6.79
CA ASP A 83 -15.69 0.66 -7.76
C ASP A 83 -14.98 1.31 -8.95
N THR A 84 -14.56 0.51 -9.93
CA THR A 84 -13.76 0.96 -11.07
C THR A 84 -14.54 1.85 -12.04
N ASP A 85 -15.87 1.87 -11.89
CA ASP A 85 -16.77 2.73 -12.66
C ASP A 85 -16.99 4.09 -11.96
N GLN A 86 -16.55 4.23 -10.71
CA GLN A 86 -16.52 5.53 -10.06
C GLN A 86 -15.23 6.27 -10.41
N PRO A 87 -15.32 7.55 -10.80
CA PRO A 87 -14.13 8.37 -10.94
C PRO A 87 -13.37 8.39 -9.59
N PRO A 88 -12.04 8.51 -9.62
CA PRO A 88 -11.26 8.75 -8.40
C PRO A 88 -11.93 9.86 -7.61
N ARG A 89 -12.16 9.63 -6.32
CA ARG A 89 -12.75 10.68 -5.50
C ARG A 89 -11.73 11.81 -5.35
N ASP A 90 -12.20 13.05 -5.34
CA ASP A 90 -11.33 14.24 -5.28
C ASP A 90 -10.40 14.27 -4.04
N ASP A 91 -10.67 13.45 -3.01
CA ASP A 91 -9.86 13.29 -1.80
C ASP A 91 -8.71 12.26 -1.92
N ASP A 92 -8.71 11.40 -2.95
CA ASP A 92 -7.76 10.29 -3.09
C ASP A 92 -6.47 10.68 -3.85
N ALA A 93 -6.43 11.87 -4.46
CA ALA A 93 -5.29 12.39 -5.21
C ALA A 93 -5.04 13.87 -4.91
N ASP A 94 -3.78 14.23 -4.66
CA ASP A 94 -3.39 15.63 -4.54
C ASP A 94 -3.35 16.32 -5.93
N PRO A 95 -3.68 17.61 -6.05
CA PRO A 95 -3.64 18.34 -7.32
C PRO A 95 -2.28 18.33 -8.05
N SER A 96 -1.18 18.02 -7.35
CA SER A 96 0.13 17.82 -7.99
C SER A 96 0.18 16.59 -8.91
N GLY A 97 -0.68 15.59 -8.70
CA GLY A 97 -0.55 14.28 -9.32
C GLY A 97 0.64 13.45 -8.81
N GLU A 98 1.37 13.92 -7.80
CA GLU A 98 2.59 13.28 -7.27
C GLU A 98 2.39 12.64 -5.89
N ILE A 99 1.16 12.71 -5.34
CA ILE A 99 0.80 12.17 -4.04
C ILE A 99 -0.42 11.27 -4.19
N MET A 100 -0.27 10.01 -3.79
CA MET A 100 -1.35 9.02 -3.76
C MET A 100 -1.83 8.79 -2.32
N VAL A 101 -3.14 8.74 -2.11
CA VAL A 101 -3.74 8.46 -0.79
C VAL A 101 -4.38 7.07 -0.80
N LEU A 102 -4.00 6.25 0.17
CA LEU A 102 -4.59 4.93 0.41
C LEU A 102 -5.34 4.96 1.75
N LYS A 103 -6.67 4.75 1.72
CA LYS A 103 -7.51 4.72 2.93
C LYS A 103 -7.11 3.62 3.92
N ARG A 104 -6.40 2.58 3.48
CA ARG A 104 -5.77 1.54 4.30
C ARG A 104 -4.41 1.16 3.74
N LEU A 105 -3.49 0.71 4.59
CA LEU A 105 -2.22 0.16 4.13
C LEU A 105 -2.45 -1.05 3.23
N ARG A 106 -1.96 -0.96 2.00
CA ARG A 106 -1.93 -2.06 1.02
C ARG A 106 -0.51 -2.24 0.49
N PRO A 107 -0.08 -3.45 0.10
CA PRO A 107 1.20 -3.65 -0.58
C PRO A 107 1.20 -2.93 -1.94
N TRP A 108 1.71 -1.71 -1.99
CA TRP A 108 1.73 -0.89 -3.22
C TRP A 108 3.08 -0.89 -3.93
N LYS A 109 4.18 -1.09 -3.18
CA LYS A 109 5.55 -0.86 -3.69
C LYS A 109 5.96 -1.72 -4.87
N LEU A 110 5.53 -2.98 -4.91
CA LEU A 110 5.89 -3.90 -5.98
C LEU A 110 5.21 -3.51 -7.30
N HIS A 111 3.95 -3.09 -7.24
CA HIS A 111 3.14 -2.84 -8.43
C HIS A 111 3.19 -1.40 -8.93
N LEU A 112 3.56 -0.43 -8.07
CA LEU A 112 3.50 0.99 -8.43
C LEU A 112 4.33 1.31 -9.67
N PHE A 113 5.57 0.81 -9.74
CA PHE A 113 6.45 1.09 -10.88
C PHE A 113 5.97 0.43 -12.18
N GLU A 114 5.49 -0.81 -12.11
CA GLU A 114 4.93 -1.53 -13.26
C GLU A 114 3.71 -0.79 -13.82
N LEU A 115 2.82 -0.33 -12.93
CA LEU A 115 1.61 0.41 -13.32
C LEU A 115 1.93 1.81 -13.86
N GLU A 116 2.89 2.53 -13.29
CA GLU A 116 3.32 3.84 -13.80
C GLU A 116 3.86 3.73 -15.24
N GLU A 117 4.63 2.67 -15.52
CA GLU A 117 5.13 2.39 -16.86
C GLU A 117 4.00 1.98 -17.83
N GLU A 118 3.16 1.01 -17.45
CA GLU A 118 2.06 0.50 -18.27
C GLU A 118 1.06 1.60 -18.64
N LEU A 119 0.66 2.40 -17.65
CA LEU A 119 -0.35 3.44 -17.79
C LEU A 119 0.23 4.80 -18.23
N LYS A 120 1.57 4.88 -18.40
CA LYS A 120 2.29 6.10 -18.80
C LYS A 120 1.98 7.29 -17.88
N ILE A 121 1.98 7.04 -16.57
CA ILE A 121 1.67 8.05 -15.56
C ILE A 121 2.77 9.11 -15.53
N ASN A 122 2.37 10.38 -15.65
CA ASN A 122 3.28 11.53 -15.59
C ASN A 122 2.51 12.76 -15.04
N PRO A 123 2.98 13.39 -13.94
CA PRO A 123 4.19 13.07 -13.18
C PRO A 123 4.05 11.76 -12.39
N SER A 124 5.18 11.13 -12.04
CA SER A 124 5.19 9.93 -11.21
C SER A 124 4.90 10.25 -9.74
N ILE A 125 4.38 9.27 -9.01
CA ILE A 125 4.08 9.36 -7.60
C ILE A 125 5.38 9.43 -6.80
N LYS A 126 5.45 10.43 -5.93
CA LYS A 126 6.60 10.68 -5.05
C LYS A 126 6.31 10.34 -3.60
N TYR A 127 5.05 10.48 -3.16
CA TYR A 127 4.62 10.16 -1.81
C TYR A 127 3.35 9.33 -1.81
N VAL A 128 3.28 8.37 -0.89
CA VAL A 128 2.08 7.60 -0.59
C VAL A 128 1.66 7.86 0.85
N LEU A 129 0.39 8.22 1.04
CA LEU A 129 -0.21 8.45 2.35
C LEU A 129 -1.11 7.27 2.68
N TYR A 130 -1.07 6.82 3.93
CA TYR A 130 -2.01 5.81 4.40
C TYR A 130 -2.25 5.88 5.90
N GLN A 131 -3.45 5.50 6.33
CA GLN A 131 -3.75 5.39 7.74
C GLN A 131 -3.20 4.08 8.31
N ASP A 132 -2.50 4.17 9.43
CA ASP A 132 -2.03 3.04 10.21
C ASP A 132 -3.21 2.45 11.01
N ASP A 133 -3.54 1.18 10.73
CA ASP A 133 -4.73 0.56 11.33
C ASP A 133 -4.67 0.42 12.85
N ARG A 134 -3.47 0.37 13.44
CA ARG A 134 -3.26 0.17 14.89
C ARG A 134 -3.35 1.48 15.65
N SER A 135 -2.61 2.49 15.21
CA SER A 135 -2.52 3.80 15.87
C SER A 135 -3.58 4.80 15.40
N LYS A 136 -4.22 4.54 14.25
CA LYS A 136 -5.08 5.49 13.52
C LYS A 136 -4.39 6.77 13.06
N HIS A 137 -3.08 6.88 13.28
CA HIS A 137 -2.24 7.94 12.75
C HIS A 137 -2.01 7.74 11.25
N TRP A 138 -1.64 8.81 10.57
CA TRP A 138 -1.30 8.80 9.15
C TRP A 138 0.20 8.64 8.95
N ARG A 139 0.55 7.89 7.92
CA ARG A 139 1.92 7.71 7.44
C ARG A 139 2.10 8.50 6.16
N VAL A 140 3.30 9.04 6.02
CA VAL A 140 3.80 9.67 4.79
C VAL A 140 5.03 8.91 4.39
N GLN A 141 5.01 8.26 3.22
CA GLN A 141 6.12 7.45 2.77
C GLN A 141 6.58 7.91 1.39
N GLY A 142 7.88 8.17 1.24
CA GLY A 142 8.48 8.43 -0.05
C GLY A 142 8.43 7.21 -0.97
N VAL A 143 8.38 7.43 -2.26
CA VAL A 143 8.53 6.41 -3.30
C VAL A 143 9.99 6.40 -3.76
N ALA A 144 10.58 5.21 -3.89
CA ALA A 144 11.95 5.10 -4.40
C ALA A 144 12.04 5.59 -5.85
N VAL A 145 13.22 6.01 -6.29
CA VAL A 145 13.40 6.50 -7.68
C VAL A 145 13.39 5.35 -8.68
N SER A 146 13.72 4.13 -8.25
CA SER A 146 13.56 2.92 -9.05
C SER A 146 13.32 1.68 -8.15
N PRO A 147 12.80 0.57 -8.69
CA PRO A 147 12.55 -0.66 -7.93
C PRO A 147 13.85 -1.26 -7.35
N ASP A 148 14.93 -1.17 -8.12
CA ASP A 148 16.20 -1.86 -7.85
C ASP A 148 17.19 -0.99 -7.06
N ARG A 149 16.88 0.29 -6.90
CA ARG A 149 17.71 1.23 -6.15
C ARG A 149 16.91 1.83 -5.02
N PHE A 150 17.29 1.46 -3.80
CA PHE A 150 17.18 2.36 -2.64
C PHE A 150 18.13 3.56 -2.79
N GLU A 151 18.30 4.09 -4.00
CA GLU A 151 18.78 5.45 -4.16
C GLU A 151 17.71 6.31 -3.50
N LYS A 152 18.09 6.82 -2.33
CA LYS A 152 17.31 7.75 -1.54
C LYS A 152 16.69 8.71 -2.54
N GLN A 153 15.36 8.72 -2.63
CA GLN A 153 14.68 9.93 -3.06
C GLN A 153 15.26 10.97 -2.12
N GLU A 154 16.18 11.81 -2.62
CA GLU A 154 17.05 12.63 -1.78
C GLU A 154 16.13 13.46 -0.92
N ALA A 155 15.93 12.97 0.30
CA ALA A 155 14.88 13.43 1.17
C ALA A 155 15.38 14.78 1.63
N SER A 156 14.99 15.81 0.90
CA SER A 156 15.29 17.22 1.16
C SER A 156 14.62 17.70 2.47
N SER A 157 14.13 16.77 3.29
CA SER A 157 13.77 16.90 4.69
C SER A 157 14.90 16.51 5.65
N ILE A 158 16.18 16.52 5.25
CA ILE A 158 17.32 16.21 6.15
C ILE A 158 17.22 17.00 7.47
N SER A 159 16.73 18.24 7.44
CA SER A 159 16.55 19.05 8.66
C SER A 159 15.51 18.49 9.64
N MET A 160 14.52 17.74 9.17
CA MET A 160 13.48 17.12 10.00
C MET A 160 13.75 15.64 10.31
N ALA A 161 14.74 15.04 9.65
CA ALA A 161 15.05 13.63 9.82
C ALA A 161 15.52 13.34 11.26
N GLY A 162 14.85 12.42 11.93
CA GLY A 162 15.11 12.09 13.33
C GLY A 162 14.27 12.85 14.35
N LEU A 163 13.62 13.94 13.95
CA LEU A 163 12.76 14.70 14.84
C LEU A 163 11.43 13.97 15.08
N ARG A 164 10.84 14.22 16.24
CA ARG A 164 9.59 13.59 16.69
C ARG A 164 8.69 14.58 17.42
N ASP A 165 7.41 14.22 17.49
CA ASP A 165 6.41 14.84 18.35
C ASP A 165 6.42 16.40 18.29
N ASP A 166 6.45 17.08 19.43
CA ASP A 166 6.38 18.55 19.52
C ASP A 166 7.58 19.26 18.89
N GLU A 167 8.77 18.66 18.97
CA GLU A 167 9.98 19.22 18.35
C GLU A 167 9.84 19.26 16.84
N LEU A 168 9.39 18.15 16.24
CA LEU A 168 9.11 18.09 14.81
C LEU A 168 7.96 19.02 14.42
N SER A 169 6.90 19.10 15.24
CA SER A 169 5.77 19.99 14.95
C SER A 169 6.19 21.46 14.95
N LYS A 170 7.08 21.84 15.88
CA LYS A 170 7.63 23.20 15.99
C LYS A 170 8.57 23.53 14.84
N GLU A 171 9.48 22.62 14.49
CA GLU A 171 10.46 22.84 13.41
C GLU A 171 9.79 22.88 12.03
N SER A 172 8.82 22.00 11.80
CA SER A 172 8.11 21.93 10.51
C SER A 172 7.01 22.99 10.36
N GLY A 173 6.51 23.55 11.47
CA GLY A 173 5.30 24.35 11.50
C GLY A 173 4.01 23.55 11.23
N ILE A 174 4.07 22.21 11.26
CA ILE A 174 2.95 21.31 11.00
C ILE A 174 2.51 20.69 12.33
N PRO A 175 1.27 20.92 12.80
CA PRO A 175 0.82 20.36 14.06
C PRO A 175 0.63 18.84 14.00
N GLY A 176 0.75 18.18 15.15
CA GLY A 176 0.43 16.76 15.32
C GLY A 176 1.41 15.81 14.66
N CYS A 177 2.63 16.26 14.36
CA CYS A 177 3.68 15.38 13.86
C CYS A 177 4.03 14.31 14.90
N VAL A 178 4.31 13.09 14.45
CA VAL A 178 4.67 11.95 15.30
C VAL A 178 6.15 11.64 15.17
N PHE A 179 6.65 11.53 13.94
CA PHE A 179 8.07 11.30 13.67
C PHE A 179 8.44 11.54 12.20
N VAL A 180 9.73 11.72 11.94
CA VAL A 180 10.36 11.45 10.64
C VAL A 180 11.55 10.54 10.90
N HIS A 181 11.62 9.42 10.17
CA HIS A 181 12.74 8.48 10.28
C HIS A 181 14.06 9.16 9.89
N MET A 182 15.20 8.73 10.46
CA MET A 182 16.52 9.30 10.16
C MET A 182 16.89 9.30 8.67
N SER A 183 16.34 8.36 7.90
CA SER A 183 16.54 8.32 6.45
C SER A 183 15.73 9.35 5.68
N GLY A 184 14.75 10.01 6.32
CA GLY A 184 13.78 10.91 5.69
C GLY A 184 12.71 10.21 4.85
N PHE A 185 12.76 8.89 4.71
CA PHE A 185 11.90 8.13 3.79
C PHE A 185 10.47 7.88 4.28
N ILE A 186 10.26 7.97 5.59
CA ILE A 186 8.95 7.76 6.20
C ILE A 186 8.77 8.69 7.39
N GLY A 187 7.58 9.27 7.49
CA GLY A 187 7.15 10.02 8.65
C GLY A 187 5.71 9.67 9.03
N GLY A 188 5.22 10.33 10.07
CA GLY A 188 3.84 10.19 10.48
C GLY A 188 3.29 11.45 11.15
N ASN A 189 1.98 11.60 11.03
CA ASN A 189 1.19 12.65 11.66
C ASN A 189 -0.07 12.04 12.27
N GLN A 190 -0.63 12.65 13.30
CA GLN A 190 -1.88 12.21 13.91
C GLN A 190 -3.08 12.35 12.95
N THR A 191 -2.99 13.28 11.98
CA THR A 191 -4.10 13.66 11.09
C THR A 191 -3.73 13.47 9.61
N TYR A 192 -4.77 13.31 8.76
CA TYR A 192 -4.62 13.30 7.31
C TYR A 192 -4.03 14.61 6.80
N ASP A 193 -4.63 15.74 7.21
CA ASP A 193 -4.20 17.07 6.75
C ASP A 193 -2.74 17.37 7.12
N GLY A 194 -2.30 16.97 8.31
CA GLY A 194 -0.91 17.12 8.72
C GLY A 194 0.03 16.20 7.92
N ALA A 195 -0.37 14.98 7.61
CA ALA A 195 0.39 14.08 6.73
C ALA A 195 0.50 14.63 5.30
N LEU A 196 -0.60 15.18 4.76
CA LEU A 196 -0.63 15.82 3.44
C LEU A 196 0.26 17.07 3.43
N ALA A 197 0.24 17.89 4.48
CA ALA A 197 1.14 19.03 4.62
C ALA A 197 2.62 18.60 4.63
N MET A 198 2.96 17.51 5.33
CA MET A 198 4.33 16.97 5.34
C MET A 198 4.77 16.52 3.94
N ALA A 199 3.90 15.80 3.20
CA ALA A 199 4.19 15.35 1.84
C ALA A 199 4.40 16.53 0.88
N ARG A 200 3.52 17.54 0.93
CA ARG A 200 3.64 18.77 0.12
C ARG A 200 4.91 19.57 0.46
N ALA A 201 5.29 19.64 1.73
CA ALA A 201 6.55 20.26 2.14
C ALA A 201 7.75 19.52 1.53
N GLY A 202 7.72 18.18 1.51
CA GLY A 202 8.71 17.34 0.83
C GLY A 202 8.80 17.62 -0.68
N LEU A 203 7.66 17.68 -1.38
CA LEU A 203 7.62 18.01 -2.82
C LEU A 203 8.26 19.37 -3.12
N ASN A 204 7.91 20.40 -2.33
CA ASN A 204 8.43 21.75 -2.52
C ASN A 204 9.95 21.83 -2.29
N ALA A 205 10.47 21.05 -1.35
CA ALA A 205 11.90 20.97 -1.08
C ALA A 205 12.67 20.31 -2.26
N ILE A 206 12.09 19.27 -2.87
CA ILE A 206 12.64 18.64 -4.09
C ILE A 206 12.72 19.63 -5.25
N VAL A 207 11.66 20.42 -5.48
CA VAL A 207 11.63 21.42 -6.55
C VAL A 207 12.72 22.46 -6.37
N LYS A 208 12.85 23.05 -5.17
CA LYS A 208 13.88 24.05 -4.85
C LYS A 208 15.29 23.51 -5.10
N PHE A 209 15.57 22.28 -4.66
CA PHE A 209 16.89 21.68 -4.84
C PHE A 209 17.27 21.52 -6.32
N LYS A 210 16.34 21.05 -7.17
CA LYS A 210 16.54 20.95 -8.61
C LYS A 210 16.82 22.31 -9.26
N THR A 211 16.11 23.37 -8.83
CA THR A 211 16.34 24.73 -9.39
C THR A 211 17.68 25.31 -8.98
N THR A 212 18.14 25.06 -7.74
CA THR A 212 19.44 25.56 -7.25
C THR A 212 20.63 24.92 -7.96
N GLN A 213 20.56 23.63 -8.31
CA GLN A 213 21.66 22.99 -9.05
C GLN A 213 21.76 23.47 -10.51
N VAL A 214 20.62 23.66 -11.19
CA VAL A 214 20.58 24.16 -12.59
C VAL A 214 21.08 25.61 -12.70
N GLY A 215 20.91 26.43 -11.66
CA GLY A 215 21.38 27.83 -11.64
C GLY A 215 22.90 28.03 -11.45
N SER A 216 23.67 26.97 -11.21
CA SER A 216 25.11 27.07 -10.89
C SER A 216 26.06 26.90 -12.09
N THR A 217 25.53 26.60 -13.28
CA THR A 217 26.32 26.42 -14.52
C THR A 217 26.07 27.54 -15.53
N HIS A 218 26.36 28.80 -15.17
CA HIS A 218 26.72 29.85 -16.14
C HIS A 218 27.37 31.02 -15.37
N ARG A 219 28.70 30.97 -15.24
CA ARG A 219 29.50 32.18 -15.09
C ARG A 219 30.29 32.33 -16.36
N ASP A 220 29.83 33.26 -17.20
CA ASP A 220 30.53 33.71 -18.39
C ASP A 220 31.93 34.19 -17.98
N MET A 221 32.97 33.61 -18.59
CA MET A 221 34.31 34.19 -18.54
C MET A 221 34.39 35.27 -19.62
N PRO A 222 34.66 36.54 -19.27
CA PRO A 222 34.94 37.54 -20.28
C PRO A 222 36.32 37.27 -20.92
N TYR A 223 36.36 37.30 -22.25
CA TYR A 223 37.59 37.37 -23.04
C TYR A 223 38.20 38.78 -22.98
#